data_AF-A0A953HDS7-F1
#
_entry.id   AF-A0A953HDS7-F1
#
_cell.length_a   1.000
_cell.length_b   1.000
_cell.length_c   1.000
_cell.angle_alpha   90.00
_cell.angle_beta   90.00
_cell.angle_gamma   90.00
#
_symmetry.space_group_name_H-M   'P 1'
#
loop_
_entity.id
_entity.type
_entity.pdbx_description
1 polymer ?
#
loop_
_entity_poly.entity_id
_entity_poly.type
_entity_poly.pdbx_seq_one_letter_code
_entity_poly.pdbx_strand_id
1 'polypeptide(L)'
;MGYGIITIDGKKISLTEMGVLHLSKHKDHGKRLHFIFEKVSALVQMHQPAAVALEAPFFGKNVQSMLKLGRAQGVAIAAAMAHGSPTTEYAPRKVKQSITGNGNASKEQVVKMLESILGFKNDGKFLDATDALAVALCHHYEDTGLPQTRKATSGSSKKSSDTWARFVEENPHKIKK
;
A
#
# COMPACT_ATOMS: atom_id res chain seq x y z
N MET A 1 -9.31 7.57 9.76
CA MET A 1 -8.78 7.47 8.38
C MET A 1 -7.47 8.21 8.36
N GLY A 2 -6.37 7.48 8.32
CA GLY A 2 -5.04 8.05 8.24
C GLY A 2 -4.66 8.42 6.82
N TYR A 3 -3.73 9.35 6.70
CA TYR A 3 -3.01 9.64 5.46
C TYR A 3 -1.53 9.82 5.76
N GLY A 4 -0.70 9.56 4.77
CA GLY A 4 0.75 9.70 4.84
C GLY A 4 1.31 10.04 3.47
N ILE A 5 2.27 10.96 3.45
CA ILE A 5 2.91 11.48 2.25
C ILE A 5 4.41 11.32 2.43
N ILE A 6 5.02 10.61 1.50
CA ILE A 6 6.47 10.41 1.44
C ILE A 6 7.01 11.06 0.17
N THR A 7 8.20 11.61 0.26
CA THR A 7 8.95 12.13 -0.88
C THR A 7 10.12 11.19 -1.15
N ILE A 8 10.39 10.95 -2.43
CA ILE A 8 11.51 10.13 -2.89
C ILE A 8 12.45 11.02 -3.70
N ASP A 9 13.68 11.16 -3.20
CA ASP A 9 14.77 11.84 -3.89
C ASP A 9 15.90 10.84 -4.17
N GLY A 10 15.91 10.31 -5.39
CA GLY A 10 16.78 9.21 -5.79
C GLY A 10 16.56 7.96 -4.93
N LYS A 11 17.49 7.69 -4.01
CA LYS A 11 17.42 6.56 -3.06
C LYS A 11 16.93 6.95 -1.67
N LYS A 12 16.78 8.25 -1.40
CA LYS A 12 16.38 8.77 -0.09
C LYS A 12 14.86 8.86 -0.04
N ILE A 13 14.27 8.24 0.98
CA ILE A 13 12.84 8.30 1.26
C ILE A 13 12.67 9.14 2.54
N SER A 14 11.80 10.14 2.51
CA SER A 14 11.51 10.99 3.67
C SER A 14 10.03 11.18 3.91
N LEU A 15 9.63 11.20 5.17
CA LEU A 15 8.29 11.60 5.59
C LEU A 15 8.09 13.09 5.30
N THR A 16 7.03 13.41 4.55
CA THR A 16 6.64 14.80 4.24
C THR A 16 5.53 15.26 5.18
N GLU A 17 4.46 14.48 5.26
CA GLU A 17 3.31 14.77 6.12
C GLU A 17 2.61 13.47 6.49
N MET A 18 2.04 13.40 7.69
CA MET A 18 1.13 12.33 8.07
C MET A 18 0.07 12.88 9.02
N GLY A 19 -1.12 12.30 8.99
CA GLY A 19 -2.21 12.76 9.85
C GLY A 19 -3.41 11.84 9.85
N VAL A 20 -4.40 12.18 10.67
CA VAL A 20 -5.65 11.43 10.80
C VAL A 20 -6.83 12.36 10.59
N LEU A 21 -7.72 11.99 9.67
CA LEU A 21 -9.00 12.64 9.50
C LEU A 21 -10.00 12.12 10.55
N HIS A 22 -10.41 12.99 11.46
CA HIS A 22 -11.39 12.69 12.50
C HIS A 22 -12.83 12.81 11.99
N LEU A 23 -13.33 11.71 11.41
CA LEU A 23 -14.66 11.65 10.78
C LEU A 23 -15.84 11.62 11.78
N SER A 24 -15.58 11.33 13.06
CA SER A 24 -16.60 11.20 14.10
C SER A 24 -17.37 12.49 14.40
N LYS A 25 -16.79 13.65 14.06
CA LYS A 25 -17.41 14.98 14.26
C LYS A 25 -18.66 15.20 13.41
N HIS A 26 -18.81 14.47 12.30
CA HIS A 26 -19.99 14.55 11.44
C HIS A 26 -20.91 13.37 11.73
N LYS A 27 -22.17 13.61 12.13
CA LYS A 27 -23.12 12.51 12.43
C LYS A 27 -23.74 11.91 11.16
N ASP A 28 -23.94 12.75 10.14
CA ASP A 28 -24.49 12.33 8.85
C ASP A 28 -23.44 11.60 7.98
N HIS A 29 -23.85 10.52 7.33
CA HIS A 29 -22.96 9.70 6.50
C HIS A 29 -22.54 10.42 5.22
N GLY A 30 -23.47 11.12 4.55
CA GLY A 30 -23.18 11.89 3.35
C GLY A 30 -22.15 12.98 3.61
N LYS A 31 -22.31 13.73 4.71
CA LYS A 31 -21.34 14.75 5.16
C LYS A 31 -19.96 14.16 5.46
N ARG A 32 -19.87 12.95 6.01
CA ARG A 32 -18.56 12.28 6.20
C ARG A 32 -17.88 11.98 4.86
N LEU A 33 -18.63 11.47 3.90
CA LEU A 33 -18.10 11.17 2.56
C LEU A 33 -17.66 12.45 1.85
N HIS A 34 -18.48 13.49 1.88
CA HIS A 34 -18.12 14.80 1.34
C HIS A 34 -16.84 15.36 1.99
N PHE A 35 -16.73 15.28 3.31
CA PHE A 35 -15.52 15.72 4.02
C PHE A 35 -14.27 14.92 3.62
N ILE A 36 -14.40 13.60 3.39
CA ILE A 36 -13.29 12.78 2.85
C ILE A 36 -12.90 13.31 1.47
N PHE A 37 -13.87 13.54 0.58
CA PHE A 37 -13.61 14.04 -0.76
C PHE A 37 -12.85 15.38 -0.73
N GLU A 38 -13.32 16.34 0.06
CA GLU A 38 -12.70 17.66 0.18
C GLU A 38 -11.27 17.55 0.73
N LYS A 39 -11.06 16.74 1.78
CA LYS A 39 -9.74 16.60 2.40
C LYS A 39 -8.75 15.89 1.52
N VAL A 40 -9.15 14.81 0.85
CA VAL A 40 -8.28 14.11 -0.10
C VAL A 40 -7.98 15.02 -1.29
N SER A 41 -8.98 15.72 -1.83
CA SER A 41 -8.77 16.70 -2.90
C SER A 41 -7.76 17.78 -2.53
N ALA A 42 -7.86 18.33 -1.31
CA ALA A 42 -6.94 19.35 -0.83
C ALA A 42 -5.50 18.80 -0.68
N LEU A 43 -5.35 17.59 -0.13
CA LEU A 43 -4.04 16.94 0.00
C LEU A 43 -3.40 16.69 -1.38
N VAL A 44 -4.17 16.19 -2.34
CA VAL A 44 -3.68 15.91 -3.69
C VAL A 44 -3.31 17.19 -4.43
N GLN A 45 -4.11 18.25 -4.33
CA GLN A 45 -3.77 19.55 -4.94
C GLN A 45 -2.54 20.19 -4.29
N MET A 46 -2.40 20.08 -2.96
CA MET A 46 -1.29 20.67 -2.22
C MET A 46 0.04 19.97 -2.50
N HIS A 47 0.04 18.63 -2.53
CA HIS A 47 1.27 17.83 -2.62
C HIS A 47 1.56 17.28 -4.02
N GLN A 48 0.58 17.32 -4.93
CA GLN A 48 0.68 16.83 -6.31
C GLN A 48 1.37 15.45 -6.41
N PRO A 49 0.90 14.44 -5.67
CA PRO A 49 1.58 13.15 -5.63
C PRO A 49 1.52 12.45 -7.01
N ALA A 50 2.63 11.85 -7.41
CA ALA A 50 2.72 11.06 -8.64
C ALA A 50 1.78 9.84 -8.64
N ALA A 51 1.44 9.33 -7.46
CA ALA A 51 0.49 8.25 -7.28
C ALA A 51 -0.09 8.26 -5.86
N VAL A 52 -1.28 7.68 -5.71
CA VAL A 52 -1.96 7.49 -4.43
C VAL A 52 -2.15 5.99 -4.20
N ALA A 53 -1.75 5.51 -3.03
CA ALA A 53 -1.87 4.10 -2.67
C ALA A 53 -2.87 3.91 -1.52
N LEU A 54 -3.67 2.85 -1.60
CA LEU A 54 -4.67 2.49 -0.59
C LEU A 54 -4.48 1.03 -0.15
N GLU A 55 -4.83 0.72 1.10
CA GLU A 55 -4.95 -0.67 1.54
C GLU A 55 -6.28 -1.23 1.02
N ALA A 56 -6.24 -2.38 0.34
CA ALA A 56 -7.44 -3.05 -0.12
C ALA A 56 -8.29 -3.52 1.08
N PRO A 57 -9.63 -3.40 1.01
CA PRO A 57 -10.50 -3.84 2.09
C PRO A 57 -10.35 -5.35 2.34
N PHE A 58 -10.18 -5.73 3.61
CA PHE A 58 -10.17 -7.14 3.99
C PHE A 58 -11.59 -7.68 4.20
N PHE A 59 -11.82 -8.95 3.84
CA PHE A 59 -13.10 -9.62 4.05
C PHE A 59 -13.37 -9.84 5.54
N GLY A 60 -14.15 -8.94 6.15
CA GLY A 60 -14.59 -9.04 7.54
C GLY A 60 -15.93 -9.75 7.71
N LYS A 61 -16.22 -10.21 8.93
CA LYS A 61 -17.50 -10.86 9.29
C LYS A 61 -18.73 -9.94 9.19
N ASN A 62 -18.55 -8.62 9.19
CA ASN A 62 -19.64 -7.64 9.20
C ASN A 62 -19.71 -6.86 7.87
N VAL A 63 -20.71 -7.22 7.05
CA VAL A 63 -20.96 -6.63 5.73
C VAL A 63 -21.26 -5.13 5.80
N GLN A 64 -21.96 -4.65 6.83
CA GLN A 64 -22.29 -3.22 6.94
C GLN A 64 -21.04 -2.37 7.19
N SER A 65 -20.11 -2.85 8.02
CA SER A 65 -18.84 -2.18 8.26
C SER A 65 -17.98 -2.15 7.00
N MET A 66 -17.95 -3.25 6.25
CA MET A 66 -17.27 -3.32 4.96
C MET A 66 -17.87 -2.34 3.95
N LEU A 67 -19.21 -2.25 3.85
CA LEU A 67 -19.86 -1.32 2.93
C LEU A 67 -19.56 0.15 3.28
N LYS A 68 -19.52 0.49 4.58
CA LYS A 68 -19.12 1.83 5.04
C LYS A 68 -17.67 2.15 4.67
N LEU A 69 -16.77 1.18 4.84
CA LEU A 69 -15.36 1.32 4.46
C LEU A 69 -15.21 1.50 2.94
N GLY A 70 -15.85 0.63 2.14
CA GLY A 70 -15.80 0.70 0.68
C GLY A 70 -16.32 2.01 0.12
N ARG A 71 -17.39 2.58 0.70
CA ARG A 71 -17.88 3.93 0.31
C ARG A 71 -16.84 5.02 0.59
N ALA A 72 -16.19 4.98 1.75
CA ALA A 72 -15.14 5.93 2.10
C ALA A 72 -13.93 5.81 1.16
N GLN A 73 -13.49 4.59 0.85
CA GLN A 73 -12.39 4.33 -0.08
C GLN A 73 -12.72 4.76 -1.50
N GLY A 74 -13.92 4.43 -2.00
CA GLY A 74 -14.36 4.84 -3.34
C GLY A 74 -14.38 6.36 -3.50
N VAL A 75 -14.77 7.10 -2.45
CA VAL A 75 -14.72 8.57 -2.46
C VAL A 75 -13.30 9.10 -2.42
N ALA A 76 -12.39 8.50 -1.65
CA ALA A 76 -10.99 8.87 -1.64
C ALA A 76 -10.31 8.62 -3.01
N ILE A 77 -10.61 7.49 -3.64
CA ILE A 77 -10.14 7.15 -5.00
C ILE A 77 -10.65 8.16 -6.01
N ALA A 78 -11.96 8.43 -6.00
CA ALA A 78 -12.57 9.41 -6.91
C ALA A 78 -11.96 10.81 -6.73
N ALA A 79 -11.71 11.24 -5.49
CA ALA A 79 -11.05 12.51 -5.20
C ALA A 79 -9.62 12.55 -5.78
N ALA A 80 -8.81 11.51 -5.55
CA ALA A 80 -7.45 11.46 -6.10
C ALA A 80 -7.42 11.47 -7.63
N MET A 81 -8.26 10.65 -8.27
CA MET A 81 -8.36 10.57 -9.72
C MET A 81 -8.90 11.86 -10.34
N ALA A 82 -9.82 12.57 -9.67
CA ALA A 82 -10.36 13.84 -10.13
C ALA A 82 -9.28 14.94 -10.26
N HIS A 83 -8.18 14.81 -9.52
CA HIS A 83 -7.03 15.72 -9.57
C HIS A 83 -5.81 15.10 -10.29
N GLY A 84 -6.01 14.03 -11.05
CA GLY A 84 -5.00 13.46 -11.94
C GLY A 84 -3.99 12.51 -11.28
N SER A 85 -4.14 12.18 -10.00
CA SER A 85 -3.26 11.22 -9.33
C SER A 85 -3.79 9.78 -9.49
N PRO A 86 -3.05 8.87 -10.16
CA PRO A 86 -3.47 7.48 -10.31
C PRO A 86 -3.49 6.76 -8.96
N THR A 87 -4.42 5.82 -8.81
CA THR A 87 -4.65 5.08 -7.55
C THR A 87 -4.33 3.60 -7.68
N THR A 88 -3.65 3.02 -6.68
CA THR A 88 -3.37 1.58 -6.61
C THR A 88 -3.73 1.02 -5.24
N GLU A 89 -4.29 -0.19 -5.21
CA GLU A 89 -4.68 -0.86 -3.98
C GLU A 89 -3.75 -2.03 -3.64
N TYR A 90 -3.43 -2.22 -2.36
CA TYR A 90 -2.55 -3.29 -1.87
C TYR A 90 -3.21 -4.13 -0.78
N ALA A 91 -3.11 -5.45 -0.91
CA ALA A 91 -3.59 -6.36 0.13
C ALA A 91 -2.82 -6.15 1.46
N PRO A 92 -3.47 -6.27 2.63
CA PRO A 92 -2.81 -6.09 3.93
C PRO A 92 -1.54 -6.94 4.11
N ARG A 93 -1.57 -8.20 3.64
CA ARG A 93 -0.40 -9.11 3.70
C ARG A 93 0.75 -8.61 2.84
N LYS A 94 0.46 -7.99 1.69
CA LYS A 94 1.46 -7.44 0.76
C LYS A 94 2.14 -6.23 1.37
N VAL A 95 1.38 -5.33 2.01
CA VAL A 95 1.91 -4.19 2.76
C VAL A 95 2.86 -4.67 3.86
N LYS A 96 2.44 -5.64 4.68
CA LYS A 96 3.32 -6.20 5.72
C LYS A 96 4.59 -6.82 5.15
N GLN A 97 4.46 -7.57 4.06
CA GLN A 97 5.58 -8.22 3.39
C GLN A 97 6.57 -7.22 2.79
N SER A 98 6.11 -6.14 2.16
CA SER A 98 6.99 -5.14 1.54
C SER A 98 7.81 -4.39 2.59
N ILE A 99 7.25 -4.12 3.77
CA ILE A 99 7.94 -3.36 4.82
C ILE A 99 8.83 -4.23 5.70
N THR A 100 8.38 -5.44 6.06
CA THR A 100 9.06 -6.29 7.06
C THR A 100 9.72 -7.54 6.50
N GLY A 101 9.47 -7.86 5.22
CA GLY A 101 9.81 -9.16 4.61
C GLY A 101 8.87 -10.30 5.01
N ASN A 102 7.91 -10.09 5.92
CA ASN A 102 6.98 -11.12 6.40
C ASN A 102 5.52 -10.64 6.35
N GLY A 103 4.69 -11.28 5.52
CA GLY A 103 3.27 -10.94 5.39
C GLY A 103 2.42 -11.20 6.65
N ASN A 104 2.94 -11.92 7.63
CA ASN A 104 2.29 -12.20 8.91
C ASN A 104 2.81 -11.31 10.07
N ALA A 105 3.63 -10.29 9.78
CA ALA A 105 4.17 -9.41 10.80
C ALA A 105 3.08 -8.71 11.64
N SER A 106 3.41 -8.41 12.90
CA SER A 106 2.57 -7.64 13.80
C SER A 106 2.56 -6.16 13.41
N LYS A 107 1.55 -5.40 13.85
CA LYS A 107 1.48 -3.95 13.57
C LYS A 107 2.67 -3.21 14.17
N GLU A 108 3.10 -3.62 15.36
CA GLU A 108 4.24 -3.05 16.10
C GLU A 108 5.56 -3.28 15.34
N GLN A 109 5.72 -4.43 14.69
CA GLN A 109 6.87 -4.71 13.83
C GLN A 109 6.89 -3.78 12.61
N VAL A 110 5.74 -3.56 11.97
CA VAL A 110 5.62 -2.63 10.84
C VAL A 110 5.99 -1.20 11.28
N VAL A 111 5.44 -0.73 12.40
CA VAL A 111 5.73 0.62 12.92
C VAL A 111 7.22 0.82 13.18
N LYS A 112 7.88 -0.13 13.86
CA LYS A 112 9.33 -0.04 14.13
C LYS A 112 10.17 0.04 12.86
N MET A 113 9.78 -0.70 11.82
CA MET A 113 10.44 -0.63 10.52
C MET A 113 10.23 0.74 9.86
N LEU A 114 9.01 1.29 9.93
CA LEU A 114 8.73 2.62 9.40
C LEU A 114 9.53 3.72 10.12
N GLU A 115 9.63 3.67 11.44
CA GLU A 115 10.47 4.61 12.22
C GLU A 115 11.92 4.56 11.75
N SER A 116 12.46 3.35 11.54
CA SER A 116 13.83 3.16 11.07
C SER A 116 14.04 3.65 9.64
N ILE A 117 13.07 3.46 8.74
CA ILE A 117 13.20 3.80 7.31
C ILE A 117 12.97 5.28 7.07
N LEU A 118 11.96 5.88 7.71
CA LEU A 118 11.53 7.25 7.48
C LEU A 118 12.09 8.25 8.49
N GLY A 119 12.78 7.77 9.54
CA GLY A 119 13.49 8.63 10.50
C GLY A 119 12.57 9.46 11.40
N PHE A 120 11.41 8.91 11.78
CA PHE A 120 10.50 9.53 12.75
C PHE A 120 10.32 8.64 13.98
N LYS A 121 9.80 9.20 15.07
CA LYS A 121 9.43 8.45 16.27
C LYS A 121 7.92 8.53 16.45
N ASN A 122 7.27 7.37 16.47
CA ASN A 122 5.84 7.27 16.74
C ASN A 122 5.61 7.40 18.26
N ASP A 123 4.83 8.39 18.67
CA ASP A 123 4.42 8.59 20.06
C ASP A 123 3.14 7.80 20.41
N GLY A 124 2.69 6.93 19.50
CA GLY A 124 1.50 6.09 19.66
C GLY A 124 0.18 6.81 19.36
N LYS A 125 0.20 8.11 19.03
CA LYS A 125 -1.03 8.88 18.80
C LYS A 125 -1.63 8.71 17.40
N PHE A 126 -0.88 8.16 16.45
CA PHE A 126 -1.26 8.18 15.02
C PHE A 126 -1.20 6.80 14.35
N LEU A 127 -1.74 5.75 15.00
CA LEU A 127 -1.75 4.38 14.46
C LEU A 127 -2.35 4.29 13.04
N ASP A 128 -3.45 4.98 12.79
CA ASP A 128 -4.08 5.05 11.47
C ASP A 128 -3.15 5.66 10.40
N ALA A 129 -2.33 6.66 10.78
CA ALA A 129 -1.43 7.33 9.86
C ALA A 129 -0.17 6.51 9.59
N THR A 130 0.30 5.73 10.57
CA THR A 130 1.39 4.77 10.34
C THR A 130 0.97 3.65 9.39
N ASP A 131 -0.29 3.18 9.47
CA ASP A 131 -0.83 2.23 8.51
C ASP A 131 -0.85 2.85 7.09
N ALA A 132 -1.22 4.13 6.95
CA ALA A 132 -1.16 4.84 5.66
C ALA A 132 0.28 5.02 5.12
N LEU A 133 1.26 5.30 5.98
CA LEU A 133 2.68 5.36 5.58
C LEU A 133 3.21 4.01 5.10
N ALA A 134 2.79 2.91 5.73
CA ALA A 134 3.14 1.56 5.29
C ALA A 134 2.68 1.31 3.86
N VAL A 135 1.46 1.75 3.52
CA VAL A 135 0.89 1.61 2.18
C VAL A 135 1.64 2.45 1.15
N ALA A 136 1.97 3.71 1.49
CA ALA A 136 2.75 4.58 0.61
C ALA A 136 4.15 4.01 0.31
N LEU A 137 4.82 3.50 1.34
CA LEU A 137 6.14 2.88 1.19
C LEU A 137 6.06 1.55 0.44
N CYS A 138 5.00 0.77 0.65
CA CYS A 138 4.71 -0.43 -0.13
C CYS A 138 4.59 -0.11 -1.62
N HIS A 139 3.86 0.96 -1.96
CA HIS A 139 3.71 1.37 -3.36
C HIS A 139 5.05 1.71 -4.00
N HIS A 140 5.89 2.49 -3.31
CA HIS A 140 7.23 2.83 -3.80
C HIS A 140 8.10 1.59 -4.07
N TYR A 141 8.10 0.60 -3.17
CA TYR A 141 8.88 -0.62 -3.35
C TYR A 141 8.39 -1.50 -4.50
N GLU A 142 7.08 -1.54 -4.74
CA GLU A 142 6.52 -2.28 -5.88
C GLU A 142 6.78 -1.57 -7.21
N ASP A 143 6.77 -0.23 -7.23
CA ASP A 143 7.01 0.57 -8.43
C ASP A 143 8.49 0.57 -8.86
N THR A 144 9.41 0.66 -7.90
CA THR A 144 10.87 0.67 -8.18
C THR A 144 11.47 -0.73 -8.43
N GLY A 145 10.70 -1.80 -8.25
CA GLY A 145 11.18 -3.17 -8.41
C GLY A 145 12.31 -3.55 -7.45
N LEU A 146 12.50 -2.80 -6.35
CA LEU A 146 13.53 -3.09 -5.37
C LEU A 146 13.30 -4.50 -4.78
N PRO A 147 14.36 -5.31 -4.66
CA PRO A 147 14.23 -6.73 -4.40
C PRO A 147 13.68 -6.92 -3.00
N GLN A 148 12.53 -7.59 -2.91
CA GLN A 148 12.15 -8.36 -1.73
C GLN A 148 13.43 -8.98 -1.16
N THR A 149 13.72 -8.71 0.12
CA THR A 149 14.83 -9.32 0.83
C THR A 149 14.79 -10.82 0.54
N ARG A 150 15.67 -11.30 -0.34
CA ARG A 150 15.69 -12.69 -0.77
C ARG A 150 16.12 -13.52 0.43
N LYS A 151 15.15 -14.04 1.16
CA LYS A 151 15.25 -15.34 1.82
C LYS A 151 14.20 -16.27 1.24
N ALA A 152 14.72 -17.09 0.31
CA ALA A 152 14.30 -18.41 -0.09
C ALA A 152 12.87 -18.65 -0.61
N THR A 153 12.87 -19.25 -1.81
CA THR A 153 11.90 -20.16 -2.43
C THR A 153 10.70 -19.61 -3.19
N SER A 154 10.81 -19.83 -4.51
CA SER A 154 9.77 -20.16 -5.49
C SER A 154 9.00 -19.03 -6.19
N GLY A 155 9.19 -18.96 -7.51
CA GLY A 155 8.09 -18.66 -8.43
C GLY A 155 8.09 -17.29 -9.12
N SER A 156 9.18 -16.88 -9.79
CA SER A 156 9.06 -15.82 -10.80
C SER A 156 8.49 -16.39 -12.09
N SER A 157 7.30 -15.92 -12.45
CA SER A 157 6.69 -16.05 -13.77
C SER A 157 7.57 -15.42 -14.85
N LYS A 158 8.41 -16.25 -15.50
CA LYS A 158 8.93 -15.99 -16.84
C LYS A 158 8.27 -16.98 -17.80
N LYS A 159 7.86 -16.47 -18.97
CA LYS A 159 7.17 -17.16 -20.07
C LYS A 159 7.62 -18.63 -20.20
N SER A 160 6.69 -19.56 -20.00
CA SER A 160 6.97 -20.99 -19.86
C SER A 160 7.38 -21.71 -21.15
N SER A 161 7.36 -21.04 -22.32
CA SER A 161 7.66 -21.67 -23.60
C SER A 161 9.17 -21.89 -23.83
N ASP A 162 10.01 -20.92 -23.47
CA ASP A 162 11.47 -21.01 -23.73
C ASP A 162 12.20 -21.95 -22.76
N THR A 163 11.64 -22.17 -21.57
CA THR A 163 12.32 -22.97 -20.53
C THR A 163 12.13 -24.48 -20.76
N TRP A 164 10.97 -24.89 -21.29
CA TRP A 164 10.71 -26.31 -21.59
C TRP A 164 11.51 -26.80 -22.80
N ALA A 165 11.58 -26.01 -23.87
CA ALA A 165 12.34 -26.39 -25.06
C ALA A 165 13.82 -26.64 -24.74
N ARG A 166 14.42 -25.75 -23.95
CA ARG A 166 15.82 -25.85 -23.53
C ARG A 166 16.08 -27.01 -22.56
N PHE A 167 15.14 -27.28 -21.65
CA PHE A 167 15.24 -28.42 -20.73
C PHE A 167 15.22 -29.77 -21.46
N VAL A 168 14.38 -29.89 -22.49
CA VAL A 168 14.31 -31.06 -23.36
C VAL A 168 15.62 -31.28 -24.11
N GLU A 169 16.21 -30.20 -24.62
CA GLU A 169 17.48 -30.21 -25.33
C GLU A 169 18.66 -30.62 -24.42
N GLU A 170 18.67 -30.16 -23.18
CA GLU A 170 19.73 -30.47 -22.19
C GLU A 170 19.55 -31.85 -21.52
N ASN A 171 18.33 -32.44 -21.54
CA ASN A 171 18.03 -33.69 -20.84
C ASN A 171 17.27 -34.72 -21.71
N PRO A 172 17.81 -35.13 -22.88
CA PRO A 172 17.11 -36.02 -23.81
C PRO A 172 16.83 -37.41 -23.23
N HIS A 173 17.61 -37.86 -22.25
CA HIS A 173 17.43 -39.16 -21.58
C HIS A 173 16.27 -39.19 -20.57
N LYS A 174 15.68 -38.04 -20.21
CA LYS A 174 14.59 -37.95 -19.24
C LYS A 174 13.20 -37.94 -19.88
N ILE A 175 13.12 -37.90 -21.20
CA ILE A 175 11.86 -37.93 -21.94
C ILE A 175 11.62 -39.36 -22.39
N LYS A 176 10.73 -40.07 -21.69
CA LYS A 176 10.22 -41.36 -22.16
C LYS A 176 9.25 -41.11 -23.33
N LYS A 177 9.47 -41.80 -24.44
CA LYS A 177 8.54 -41.84 -25.59
C LYS A 177 7.18 -42.37 -25.18
#